data_AF-K9PVS6-F1
#
_entry.id   AF-K9PVS6-F1
#
_cell.length_a   1.000
_cell.length_b   1.000
_cell.length_c   1.000
_cell.angle_alpha   90.00
_cell.angle_beta   90.00
_cell.angle_gamma   90.00
#
_symmetry.space_group_name_H-M   'P 1'
#
loop_
_entity.id
_entity.type
_entity.pdbx_description
1 polymer ?
#
loop_
_entity_poly.entity_id
_entity_poly.type
_entity_poly.pdbx_seq_one_letter_code
_entity_poly.pdbx_strand_id
1 'polypeptide(L)'
;MNPIKHFGLPLMAASVVVGGFMMEAPAQALELVNKYSVTTAYKDQYYGGGAGHTIYGLDAGSLNERSSITTSSEDLFWEEYDDGTVHFYGTVYDKKQVNGGNASPFGWEVDVHLVKRDGAGTGGPKKELNRNNPYGSGVVDPSTWSFYDFSDNVASTLTGFGGEIDNLVLTIDDLTGGKYPVQVGIGANGKNSNLGMSTWFKAYDENGNLYENHADFNVDLTPVPTPAAGLAWLFTGGAAIARKRKQERDNES
;
A
#
# COMPACT_ATOMS: atom_id res chain seq x y z
N MET A 1 -68.28 -61.72 10.41
CA MET A 1 -68.64 -60.28 10.46
C MET A 1 -67.62 -59.59 11.36
N ASN A 2 -66.74 -58.78 10.76
CA ASN A 2 -65.78 -57.92 11.45
C ASN A 2 -65.68 -56.61 10.65
N PRO A 3 -65.67 -55.43 11.29
CA PRO A 3 -65.87 -54.16 10.61
C PRO A 3 -64.59 -53.59 9.99
N ILE A 4 -64.82 -52.88 8.88
CA ILE A 4 -63.87 -52.13 8.06
C ILE A 4 -63.31 -50.96 8.88
N LYS A 5 -61.98 -50.84 8.97
CA LYS A 5 -61.29 -49.68 9.56
C LYS A 5 -61.13 -48.59 8.49
N HIS A 6 -61.71 -47.42 8.73
CA HIS A 6 -61.53 -46.23 7.90
C HIS A 6 -60.13 -45.62 8.09
N PHE A 7 -59.45 -45.38 6.97
CA PHE A 7 -58.23 -44.57 6.87
C PHE A 7 -58.58 -43.08 6.97
N GLY A 8 -58.06 -42.39 7.99
CA GLY A 8 -58.04 -40.94 8.05
C GLY A 8 -56.77 -40.41 7.38
N LEU A 9 -56.92 -39.57 6.35
CA LEU A 9 -55.83 -38.80 5.74
C LEU A 9 -55.50 -37.58 6.63
N PRO A 10 -54.22 -37.30 6.95
CA PRO A 10 -53.85 -36.08 7.64
C PRO A 10 -53.82 -34.89 6.66
N LEU A 11 -54.38 -33.78 7.13
CA LEU A 11 -54.37 -32.47 6.48
C LEU A 11 -52.94 -31.90 6.53
N MET A 12 -52.26 -31.83 5.38
CA MET A 12 -50.96 -31.16 5.25
C MET A 12 -51.17 -29.65 5.18
N ALA A 13 -50.72 -28.91 6.19
CA ALA A 13 -50.64 -27.46 6.14
C ALA A 13 -49.41 -27.04 5.31
N ALA A 14 -49.63 -26.40 4.16
CA ALA A 14 -48.57 -25.80 3.35
C ALA A 14 -48.14 -24.48 4.00
N SER A 15 -46.93 -24.45 4.58
CA SER A 15 -46.32 -23.21 5.08
C SER A 15 -45.67 -22.50 3.90
N VAL A 16 -46.21 -21.35 3.49
CA VAL A 16 -45.61 -20.47 2.49
C VAL A 16 -44.45 -19.73 3.16
N VAL A 17 -43.22 -20.12 2.84
CA VAL A 17 -42.02 -19.35 3.19
C VAL A 17 -41.93 -18.19 2.21
N VAL A 18 -42.29 -16.99 2.65
CA VAL A 18 -42.05 -15.76 1.91
C VAL A 18 -40.55 -15.45 2.03
N GLY A 19 -39.77 -15.81 1.01
CA GLY A 19 -38.37 -15.44 0.89
C GLY A 19 -38.24 -13.93 0.72
N GLY A 20 -37.93 -13.24 1.81
CA GLY A 20 -37.49 -11.84 1.74
C GLY A 20 -36.14 -11.78 1.04
N PHE A 21 -36.12 -11.25 -0.18
CA PHE A 21 -34.88 -10.81 -0.81
C PHE A 21 -34.34 -9.64 0.02
N MET A 22 -33.36 -9.90 0.89
CA MET A 22 -32.56 -8.83 1.48
C MET A 22 -31.74 -8.24 0.34
N MET A 23 -32.07 -7.02 -0.07
CA MET A 23 -31.19 -6.23 -0.94
C MET A 23 -29.98 -5.84 -0.09
N GLU A 24 -28.84 -6.45 -0.39
CA GLU A 24 -27.54 -6.09 0.20
C GLU A 24 -27.27 -4.61 -0.13
N ALA A 25 -27.06 -3.79 0.90
CA ALA A 25 -26.71 -2.40 0.69
C ALA A 25 -25.36 -2.35 -0.07
N PRO A 26 -25.19 -1.46 -1.06
CA PRO A 26 -23.93 -1.35 -1.77
C PRO A 26 -22.82 -1.04 -0.75
N ALA A 27 -21.73 -1.81 -0.80
CA ALA A 27 -20.54 -1.53 -0.02
C ALA A 27 -20.13 -0.06 -0.25
N GLN A 28 -19.93 0.69 0.83
CA GLN A 28 -19.43 2.05 0.74
C GLN A 28 -18.00 1.98 0.16
N ALA A 29 -17.71 2.83 -0.82
CA ALA A 29 -16.36 2.95 -1.35
C ALA A 29 -15.45 3.54 -0.26
N LEU A 30 -14.26 2.96 -0.09
CA LEU A 30 -13.24 3.51 0.82
C LEU A 30 -12.85 4.91 0.39
N GLU A 31 -12.76 5.84 1.34
CA GLU A 31 -12.39 7.23 1.05
C GLU A 31 -10.88 7.41 1.23
N LEU A 32 -10.21 7.92 0.18
CA LEU A 32 -8.81 8.31 0.24
C LEU A 32 -8.65 9.55 1.14
N VAL A 33 -7.96 9.40 2.27
CA VAL A 33 -7.74 10.46 3.26
C VAL A 33 -6.44 11.20 2.98
N ASN A 34 -5.35 10.47 2.78
CA ASN A 34 -4.03 11.04 2.52
C ASN A 34 -3.41 10.41 1.27
N LYS A 35 -2.71 11.24 0.48
CA LYS A 35 -1.87 10.78 -0.62
C LYS A 35 -0.51 11.44 -0.53
N TYR A 36 0.55 10.66 -0.73
CA TYR A 36 1.91 11.15 -0.78
C TYR A 36 2.61 10.64 -2.03
N SER A 37 3.47 11.46 -2.61
CA SER A 37 4.52 10.99 -3.49
C SER A 37 5.68 10.48 -2.64
N VAL A 38 6.32 9.43 -3.12
CA VAL A 38 7.35 8.70 -2.38
C VAL A 38 8.67 8.83 -3.11
N THR A 39 9.73 9.19 -2.39
CA THR A 39 11.09 9.24 -2.95
C THR A 39 12.08 8.51 -2.05
N THR A 40 13.23 8.14 -2.59
CA THR A 40 14.35 7.59 -1.80
C THR A 40 14.71 8.53 -0.65
N ALA A 41 14.74 7.99 0.58
CA ALA A 41 15.30 8.72 1.71
C ALA A 41 16.83 8.77 1.59
N TYR A 42 17.37 9.98 1.48
CA TYR A 42 18.81 10.21 1.51
C TYR A 42 19.26 10.70 2.88
N LYS A 43 20.48 10.32 3.28
CA LYS A 43 21.05 10.83 4.51
C LYS A 43 21.15 12.35 4.49
N ASP A 44 20.70 13.01 5.56
CA ASP A 44 21.01 14.41 5.74
C ASP A 44 22.38 14.61 6.41
N GLN A 45 22.90 15.84 6.35
CA GLN A 45 24.22 16.16 6.90
C GLN A 45 24.25 16.25 8.43
N TYR A 46 23.11 16.22 9.12
CA TYR A 46 22.98 16.56 10.54
C TYR A 46 22.66 15.35 11.42
N TYR A 47 21.76 14.49 10.99
CA TYR A 47 21.15 13.39 11.74
C TYR A 47 21.30 12.04 11.05
N GLY A 48 21.56 12.05 9.74
CA GLY A 48 21.43 10.85 8.91
C GLY A 48 22.42 9.71 9.16
N GLY A 49 21.89 8.49 9.18
CA GLY A 49 22.64 7.24 9.15
C GLY A 49 22.71 6.61 7.74
N GLY A 50 23.75 5.82 7.48
CA GLY A 50 23.86 4.97 6.27
C GLY A 50 23.88 5.69 4.92
N ALA A 51 23.85 4.93 3.82
CA ALA A 51 23.58 5.45 2.48
C ALA A 51 22.07 5.50 2.21
N GLY A 52 21.64 6.34 1.26
CA GLY A 52 20.23 6.41 0.83
C GLY A 52 19.86 5.30 -0.15
N HIS A 53 18.67 4.73 0.04
CA HIS A 53 18.04 3.70 -0.78
C HIS A 53 16.52 3.73 -0.54
N THR A 54 15.73 3.34 -1.54
CA THR A 54 14.31 3.05 -1.36
C THR A 54 14.12 1.64 -0.85
N ILE A 55 14.79 0.67 -1.50
CA ILE A 55 14.85 -0.72 -1.06
C ILE A 55 16.32 -1.12 -0.89
N TYR A 56 16.65 -1.75 0.23
CA TYR A 56 17.94 -2.38 0.43
C TYR A 56 17.78 -3.87 0.68
N GLY A 57 18.73 -4.67 0.20
CA GLY A 57 18.79 -6.11 0.45
C GLY A 57 18.24 -6.98 -0.67
N LEU A 58 17.57 -6.42 -1.68
CA LEU A 58 17.16 -7.19 -2.86
C LEU A 58 18.22 -7.10 -3.97
N ASP A 59 18.50 -8.22 -4.64
CA ASP A 59 19.29 -8.25 -5.86
C ASP A 59 18.34 -8.04 -7.06
N ALA A 60 18.73 -7.18 -8.00
CA ALA A 60 17.97 -6.90 -9.22
C ALA A 60 18.48 -7.70 -10.43
N GLY A 61 19.10 -8.87 -10.20
CA GLY A 61 19.45 -9.84 -11.24
C GLY A 61 20.75 -9.56 -11.98
N SER A 62 21.80 -9.10 -11.29
CA SER A 62 23.10 -9.03 -11.98
C SER A 62 24.36 -9.23 -11.15
N LEU A 63 24.37 -9.19 -9.83
CA LEU A 63 25.61 -9.41 -9.07
C LEU A 63 25.25 -9.94 -7.68
N ASN A 64 25.99 -10.96 -7.23
CA ASN A 64 25.98 -11.55 -5.87
C ASN A 64 26.29 -10.54 -4.73
N GLU A 65 25.74 -9.34 -4.78
CA GLU A 65 25.97 -8.21 -3.90
C GLU A 65 24.62 -7.60 -3.54
N ARG A 66 24.33 -7.47 -2.24
CA ARG A 66 23.17 -6.73 -1.75
C ARG A 66 23.13 -5.35 -2.39
N SER A 67 22.16 -5.14 -3.28
CA SER A 67 22.05 -3.91 -4.05
C SER A 67 21.24 -2.85 -3.29
N SER A 68 21.57 -1.58 -3.50
CA SER A 68 20.75 -0.45 -3.09
C SER A 68 19.89 -0.02 -4.27
N ILE A 69 18.59 -0.24 -4.20
CA ILE A 69 17.62 0.15 -5.23
C ILE A 69 17.11 1.55 -4.88
N THR A 70 17.11 2.45 -5.86
CA THR A 70 16.70 3.85 -5.68
C THR A 70 15.61 4.22 -6.66
N THR A 71 14.64 4.99 -6.24
CA THR A 71 13.60 5.53 -7.14
C THR A 71 14.19 6.59 -8.06
N SER A 72 13.82 6.56 -9.35
CA SER A 72 13.53 7.81 -10.07
C SER A 72 12.12 8.25 -9.67
N SER A 73 12.00 9.49 -9.23
CA SER A 73 11.00 10.02 -8.30
C SER A 73 9.56 10.23 -8.81
N GLU A 74 9.13 9.60 -9.91
CA GLU A 74 7.84 9.97 -10.53
C GLU A 74 6.71 8.95 -10.31
N ASP A 75 7.01 7.69 -10.01
CA ASP A 75 6.00 6.63 -10.08
C ASP A 75 5.86 5.84 -8.77
N LEU A 76 5.98 6.45 -7.60
CA LEU A 76 5.78 5.75 -6.32
C LEU A 76 4.90 6.57 -5.37
N PHE A 77 3.87 5.93 -4.82
CA PHE A 77 2.80 6.57 -4.06
C PHE A 77 2.46 5.83 -2.77
N TRP A 78 2.03 6.60 -1.78
CA TRP A 78 1.45 6.11 -0.52
C TRP A 78 0.06 6.70 -0.37
N GLU A 79 -0.95 5.83 -0.31
CA GLU A 79 -2.36 6.19 -0.16
C GLU A 79 -2.89 5.63 1.16
N GLU A 80 -3.46 6.50 2.00
CA GLU A 80 -4.12 6.11 3.24
C GLU A 80 -5.63 6.29 3.12
N TYR A 81 -6.38 5.25 3.49
CA TYR A 81 -7.84 5.25 3.46
C TYR A 81 -8.44 5.47 4.86
N ASP A 82 -9.72 5.83 4.90
CA ASP A 82 -10.46 6.17 6.11
C ASP A 82 -10.69 4.99 7.06
N ASP A 83 -10.64 3.76 6.55
CA ASP A 83 -10.66 2.53 7.33
C ASP A 83 -9.30 2.17 7.97
N GLY A 84 -8.26 2.97 7.71
CA GLY A 84 -6.91 2.74 8.20
C GLY A 84 -6.08 1.76 7.38
N THR A 85 -6.55 1.33 6.21
CA THR A 85 -5.72 0.62 5.24
C THR A 85 -4.81 1.58 4.48
N VAL A 86 -3.70 1.04 3.97
CA VAL A 86 -2.74 1.77 3.15
C VAL A 86 -2.37 0.96 1.93
N HIS A 87 -2.25 1.66 0.80
CA HIS A 87 -1.66 1.13 -0.43
C HIS A 87 -0.37 1.89 -0.76
N PHE A 88 0.76 1.18 -0.70
CA PHE A 88 2.08 1.68 -1.07
C PHE A 88 2.52 1.00 -2.37
N TYR A 89 2.54 1.75 -3.47
CA TYR A 89 2.65 1.15 -4.79
C TYR A 89 3.39 2.01 -5.81
N GLY A 90 3.85 1.37 -6.88
CA GLY A 90 4.51 2.03 -8.00
C GLY A 90 5.77 1.31 -8.48
N THR A 91 6.77 2.03 -8.96
CA THR A 91 7.96 1.42 -9.58
C THR A 91 9.26 1.94 -8.98
N VAL A 92 10.20 1.04 -8.70
CA VAL A 92 11.57 1.37 -8.27
C VAL A 92 12.58 0.80 -9.25
N TYR A 93 13.71 1.49 -9.44
CA TYR A 93 14.73 1.11 -10.41
C TYR A 93 16.06 0.80 -9.72
N ASP A 94 16.83 -0.15 -10.26
CA ASP A 94 18.20 -0.37 -9.79
C ASP A 94 19.02 0.92 -10.02
N LYS A 95 19.80 1.30 -9.00
CA LYS A 95 20.67 2.47 -9.02
C LYS A 95 21.86 2.31 -9.95
N LYS A 96 22.18 1.09 -10.44
CA LYS A 96 23.25 0.90 -11.42
C LYS A 96 22.97 1.76 -12.64
N GLN A 97 23.59 2.94 -12.66
CA GLN A 97 23.62 3.81 -13.82
C GLN A 97 24.12 2.95 -14.96
N VAL A 98 23.27 2.72 -15.95
CA VAL A 98 23.76 2.32 -17.25
C VAL A 98 24.70 3.46 -17.65
N ASN A 99 25.99 3.16 -17.87
CA ASN A 99 27.01 4.15 -18.24
C ASN A 99 26.41 5.15 -19.24
N GLY A 100 26.22 6.42 -18.84
CA GLY A 100 25.56 7.43 -19.66
C GLY A 100 24.31 8.10 -19.07
N GLY A 101 23.88 7.75 -17.85
CA GLY A 101 22.81 8.48 -17.14
C GLY A 101 21.39 8.07 -17.51
N ASN A 102 21.23 6.97 -18.26
CA ASN A 102 19.91 6.38 -18.49
C ASN A 102 19.43 5.63 -17.24
N ALA A 103 18.11 5.64 -17.01
CA ALA A 103 17.49 4.79 -15.99
C ALA A 103 17.87 3.33 -16.22
N SER A 104 18.10 2.58 -15.13
CA SER A 104 18.31 1.14 -15.22
C SER A 104 17.07 0.50 -15.87
N PRO A 105 17.24 -0.45 -16.81
CA PRO A 105 16.11 -1.21 -17.34
C PRO A 105 15.61 -2.27 -16.34
N PHE A 106 16.25 -2.38 -15.17
CA PHE A 106 15.95 -3.37 -14.14
C PHE A 106 15.35 -2.70 -12.91
N GLY A 107 14.36 -3.35 -12.29
CA GLY A 107 13.72 -2.84 -11.08
C GLY A 107 12.58 -3.70 -10.58
N TRP A 108 11.76 -3.12 -9.69
CA TRP A 108 10.61 -3.77 -9.08
C TRP A 108 9.37 -2.88 -9.18
N GLU A 109 8.26 -3.46 -9.61
CA GLU A 109 6.92 -2.95 -9.33
C GLU A 109 6.56 -3.30 -7.89
N VAL A 110 6.23 -2.28 -7.10
CA VAL A 110 5.88 -2.33 -5.70
C VAL A 110 4.36 -2.34 -5.58
N ASP A 111 3.82 -3.32 -4.84
CA ASP A 111 2.40 -3.39 -4.50
C ASP A 111 2.24 -3.86 -3.05
N VAL A 112 2.20 -2.92 -2.11
CA VAL A 112 2.24 -3.21 -0.67
C VAL A 112 0.95 -2.74 -0.01
N HIS A 113 0.32 -3.66 0.71
CA HIS A 113 -0.95 -3.45 1.40
C HIS A 113 -0.73 -3.53 2.91
N LEU A 114 -1.05 -2.45 3.62
CA LEU A 114 -0.85 -2.37 5.06
C LEU A 114 -2.15 -2.08 5.79
N VAL A 115 -2.19 -2.45 7.06
CA VAL A 115 -3.29 -2.14 7.98
C VAL A 115 -2.74 -1.37 9.17
N LYS A 116 -3.44 -0.30 9.57
CA LYS A 116 -3.05 0.48 10.74
C LYS A 116 -3.09 -0.37 12.01
N ARG A 117 -2.09 -0.19 12.85
CA ARG A 117 -1.98 -0.85 14.16
C ARG A 117 -1.80 0.17 15.28
N ASP A 118 -2.07 -0.29 16.50
CA ASP A 118 -1.82 0.48 17.70
C ASP A 118 -0.37 0.33 18.17
N GLY A 119 0.36 1.43 18.14
CA GLY A 119 1.70 1.55 18.72
C GLY A 119 2.81 0.79 18.01
N ALA A 120 4.04 0.97 18.52
CA ALA A 120 5.28 0.59 17.86
C ALA A 120 5.72 -0.88 18.04
N GLY A 121 4.79 -1.76 18.44
CA GLY A 121 5.13 -3.15 18.78
C GLY A 121 6.01 -3.29 20.03
N THR A 122 6.47 -4.52 20.28
CA THR A 122 7.27 -4.85 21.48
C THR A 122 8.71 -4.37 21.40
N GLY A 123 9.22 -4.10 20.19
CA GLY A 123 10.54 -3.52 19.97
C GLY A 123 10.60 -2.01 20.19
N GLY A 124 9.44 -1.35 20.24
CA GLY A 124 9.36 0.11 20.22
C GLY A 124 9.71 0.69 18.84
N PRO A 125 9.64 2.02 18.68
CA PRO A 125 9.97 2.67 17.42
C PRO A 125 11.44 2.44 17.07
N LYS A 126 11.70 2.15 15.80
CA LYS A 126 13.05 1.96 15.28
C LYS A 126 13.74 3.32 15.11
N LYS A 127 14.63 3.65 16.06
CA LYS A 127 15.32 4.95 16.16
C LYS A 127 16.70 4.92 15.49
N GLU A 128 16.73 4.90 14.16
CA GLU A 128 17.98 4.74 13.38
C GLU A 128 18.82 6.01 13.21
N LEU A 129 18.27 7.20 13.47
CA LEU A 129 19.06 8.43 13.41
C LEU A 129 20.03 8.51 14.59
N ASN A 130 21.33 8.48 14.33
CA ASN A 130 22.34 8.28 15.37
C ASN A 130 23.21 9.51 15.66
N ARG A 131 23.11 10.58 14.86
CA ARG A 131 23.95 11.77 14.99
C ARG A 131 23.20 12.91 15.66
N ASN A 132 23.85 13.64 16.56
CA ASN A 132 23.32 14.84 17.23
C ASN A 132 22.03 14.63 18.07
N ASN A 133 21.73 13.39 18.48
CA ASN A 133 20.62 13.05 19.38
C ASN A 133 19.26 13.68 18.97
N PRO A 134 18.74 13.40 17.76
CA PRO A 134 17.53 14.06 17.25
C PRO A 134 16.29 13.73 18.09
N TYR A 135 16.30 12.56 18.73
CA TYR A 135 15.21 12.10 19.60
C TYR A 135 15.21 12.79 20.97
N GLY A 136 16.40 13.09 21.53
CA GLY A 136 16.49 13.78 22.82
C GLY A 136 16.40 15.30 22.70
N SER A 137 16.66 15.88 21.52
CA SER A 137 16.51 17.31 21.27
C SER A 137 15.09 17.72 20.89
N GLY A 138 14.20 16.77 20.62
CA GLY A 138 12.82 17.01 20.18
C GLY A 138 12.67 17.34 18.69
N VAL A 139 13.76 17.25 17.90
CA VAL A 139 13.69 17.39 16.43
C VAL A 139 12.87 16.26 15.83
N VAL A 140 12.98 15.07 16.42
CA VAL A 140 12.19 13.89 16.07
C VAL A 140 11.48 13.39 17.31
N ASP A 141 10.15 13.30 17.25
CA ASP A 141 9.32 12.77 18.33
C ASP A 141 8.61 11.48 17.87
N PRO A 142 9.14 10.30 18.24
CA PRO A 142 8.53 9.02 17.88
C PRO A 142 7.14 8.77 18.48
N SER A 143 6.69 9.57 19.45
CA SER A 143 5.32 9.47 19.96
C SER A 143 4.27 9.98 18.98
N THR A 144 4.70 10.73 17.95
CA THR A 144 3.84 11.24 16.87
C THR A 144 3.75 10.30 15.67
N TRP A 145 4.48 9.19 15.68
CA TRP A 145 4.54 8.28 14.54
C TRP A 145 3.28 7.40 14.46
N SER A 146 2.90 7.09 13.23
CA SER A 146 1.90 6.07 12.90
C SER A 146 2.60 4.74 12.63
N PHE A 147 1.90 3.63 12.92
CA PHE A 147 2.42 2.28 12.74
C PHE A 147 1.44 1.43 11.94
N TYR A 148 1.98 0.53 11.13
CA TYR A 148 1.21 -0.37 10.27
C TYR A 148 1.81 -1.78 10.24
N ASP A 149 0.95 -2.78 10.08
CA ASP A 149 1.34 -4.17 9.79
C ASP A 149 1.04 -4.48 8.32
N PHE A 150 1.71 -5.49 7.75
CA PHE A 150 1.32 -6.03 6.45
C PHE A 150 -0.08 -6.64 6.53
N SER A 151 -0.88 -6.46 5.49
CA SER A 151 -2.25 -6.96 5.44
C SER A 151 -2.28 -8.49 5.32
N ASP A 152 -2.98 -9.17 6.22
CA ASP A 152 -3.26 -10.61 6.11
C ASP A 152 -4.30 -10.93 5.02
N ASN A 153 -5.08 -9.94 4.58
CA ASN A 153 -6.18 -10.11 3.63
C ASN A 153 -5.74 -9.94 2.16
N VAL A 154 -4.65 -9.20 1.93
CA VAL A 154 -4.13 -8.89 0.60
C VAL A 154 -2.62 -9.02 0.64
N ALA A 155 -2.07 -9.95 -0.14
CA ALA A 155 -0.64 -10.18 -0.20
C ALA A 155 0.09 -8.94 -0.72
N SER A 156 1.17 -8.56 -0.04
CA SER A 156 2.09 -7.54 -0.54
C SER A 156 3.13 -8.17 -1.44
N THR A 157 3.41 -7.56 -2.59
CA THR A 157 4.29 -8.13 -3.60
C THR A 157 5.31 -7.14 -4.16
N LEU A 158 6.38 -7.70 -4.71
CA LEU A 158 7.35 -7.04 -5.56
C LEU A 158 7.45 -7.83 -6.87
N THR A 159 7.13 -7.21 -8.01
CA THR A 159 7.24 -7.85 -9.32
C THR A 159 8.45 -7.30 -10.07
N GLY A 160 9.44 -8.16 -10.28
CA GLY A 160 10.66 -7.80 -10.99
C GLY A 160 10.41 -7.53 -12.47
N PHE A 161 11.12 -6.56 -13.03
CA PHE A 161 11.13 -6.30 -14.47
C PHE A 161 12.56 -6.13 -14.98
N GLY A 162 12.77 -6.58 -16.22
CA GLY A 162 14.06 -6.54 -16.91
C GLY A 162 15.03 -7.65 -16.50
N GLY A 163 15.84 -8.10 -17.45
CA GLY A 163 16.95 -9.02 -17.17
C GLY A 163 16.52 -10.36 -16.60
N GLU A 164 17.24 -10.84 -15.58
CA GLU A 164 17.01 -12.13 -14.94
C GLU A 164 15.85 -12.13 -13.94
N ILE A 165 15.37 -10.95 -13.53
CA ILE A 165 14.25 -10.81 -12.59
C ILE A 165 12.91 -10.55 -13.29
N ASP A 166 12.87 -10.59 -14.63
CA ASP A 166 11.65 -10.26 -15.38
C ASP A 166 10.50 -11.22 -15.04
N ASN A 167 9.39 -10.66 -14.56
CA ASN A 167 8.21 -11.38 -14.06
C ASN A 167 8.44 -12.21 -12.78
N LEU A 168 9.57 -12.05 -12.09
CA LEU A 168 9.77 -12.65 -10.78
C LEU A 168 8.85 -11.96 -9.78
N VAL A 169 7.87 -12.69 -9.23
CA VAL A 169 6.99 -12.18 -8.18
C VAL A 169 7.51 -12.64 -6.82
N LEU A 170 7.79 -11.68 -5.95
CA LEU A 170 8.11 -11.93 -4.55
C LEU A 170 6.94 -11.52 -3.67
N THR A 171 6.51 -12.40 -2.77
CA THR A 171 5.63 -12.00 -1.66
C THR A 171 6.49 -11.48 -0.52
N ILE A 172 6.09 -10.35 0.07
CA ILE A 172 6.80 -9.77 1.22
C ILE A 172 5.97 -9.86 2.49
N ASP A 173 6.68 -10.03 3.62
CA ASP A 173 6.08 -10.16 4.94
C ASP A 173 6.99 -9.53 5.99
N ASP A 174 6.46 -9.25 7.17
CA ASP A 174 7.21 -8.69 8.29
C ASP A 174 8.39 -9.59 8.67
N LEU A 175 9.56 -8.96 8.77
CA LEU A 175 10.79 -9.62 9.22
C LEU A 175 10.67 -10.16 10.65
N THR A 176 9.90 -9.48 11.50
CA THR A 176 10.12 -9.49 12.95
C THR A 176 8.96 -10.06 13.78
N GLY A 177 7.85 -10.43 13.15
CA GLY A 177 6.66 -10.97 13.83
C GLY A 177 5.95 -9.95 14.73
N GLY A 178 5.79 -8.72 14.25
CA GLY A 178 5.15 -7.57 14.88
C GLY A 178 6.05 -6.78 15.83
N LYS A 179 7.35 -7.11 15.92
CA LYS A 179 8.27 -6.44 16.85
C LYS A 179 8.66 -5.05 16.37
N TYR A 180 8.92 -4.88 15.08
CA TYR A 180 9.24 -3.61 14.43
C TYR A 180 8.30 -3.41 13.23
N PRO A 181 7.10 -2.84 13.46
CA PRO A 181 6.15 -2.60 12.38
C PRO A 181 6.65 -1.55 11.39
N VAL A 182 5.92 -1.40 10.29
CA VAL A 182 6.09 -0.24 9.41
C VAL A 182 5.85 1.02 10.23
N GLN A 183 6.78 1.97 10.19
CA GLN A 183 6.69 3.23 10.93
C GLN A 183 6.68 4.42 9.98
N VAL A 184 5.79 5.38 10.25
CA VAL A 184 5.62 6.59 9.43
C VAL A 184 5.61 7.81 10.33
N GLY A 185 6.41 8.82 9.96
CA GLY A 185 6.49 10.07 10.71
C GLY A 185 7.75 10.86 10.41
N ILE A 186 7.88 12.02 11.05
CA ILE A 186 9.09 12.86 10.94
C ILE A 186 10.29 12.07 11.49
N GLY A 187 11.29 11.85 10.65
CA GLY A 187 12.49 11.08 10.98
C GLY A 187 12.31 9.56 11.08
N ALA A 188 11.14 9.04 10.70
CA ALA A 188 10.87 7.61 10.78
C ALA A 188 11.63 6.77 9.73
N ASN A 189 12.08 7.39 8.63
CA ASN A 189 12.89 6.72 7.60
C ASN A 189 14.33 6.36 8.03
N GLY A 190 14.81 6.87 9.18
CA GLY A 190 16.15 6.56 9.68
C GLY A 190 17.32 7.17 8.90
N LYS A 191 17.07 7.99 7.87
CA LYS A 191 18.09 8.65 7.03
C LYS A 191 18.12 10.16 7.22
N ASN A 192 16.99 10.80 7.45
CA ASN A 192 16.93 12.25 7.60
C ASN A 192 15.80 12.64 8.57
N SER A 193 15.59 13.94 8.74
CA SER A 193 14.52 14.51 9.57
C SER A 193 13.26 14.90 8.79
N ASN A 194 13.06 14.38 7.57
CA ASN A 194 11.85 14.60 6.79
C ASN A 194 10.72 13.67 7.26
N LEU A 195 9.49 13.94 6.79
CA LEU A 195 8.42 12.95 6.85
C LEU A 195 8.82 11.74 6.01
N GLY A 196 8.77 10.55 6.60
CA GLY A 196 9.18 9.34 5.89
C GLY A 196 8.59 8.08 6.47
N MET A 197 8.91 6.96 5.81
CA MET A 197 8.51 5.61 6.21
C MET A 197 9.73 4.70 6.26
N SER A 198 9.74 3.77 7.23
CA SER A 198 10.70 2.68 7.27
C SER A 198 10.04 1.37 7.69
N THR A 199 10.52 0.26 7.14
CA THR A 199 10.23 -1.08 7.65
C THR A 199 11.34 -2.07 7.28
N TRP A 200 11.38 -3.19 7.99
CA TRP A 200 12.16 -4.37 7.59
C TRP A 200 11.21 -5.47 7.14
N PHE A 201 11.59 -6.21 6.11
CA PHE A 201 10.77 -7.29 5.56
C PHE A 201 11.61 -8.49 5.12
N LYS A 202 10.93 -9.63 4.96
CA LYS A 202 11.42 -10.81 4.24
C LYS A 202 10.70 -10.89 2.90
N ALA A 203 11.35 -11.51 1.93
CA ALA A 203 10.76 -11.79 0.64
C ALA A 203 10.79 -13.29 0.36
N TYR A 204 9.73 -13.81 -0.26
CA TYR A 204 9.59 -15.21 -0.64
C TYR A 204 9.26 -15.30 -2.13
N ASP A 205 9.81 -16.30 -2.81
CA ASP A 205 9.45 -16.59 -4.21
C ASP A 205 8.03 -17.19 -4.31
N GLU A 206 7.54 -17.39 -5.53
CA GLU A 206 6.23 -17.99 -5.82
C GLU A 206 6.05 -19.42 -5.27
N ASN A 207 7.15 -20.11 -4.95
CA ASN A 207 7.13 -21.45 -4.36
C ASN A 207 7.15 -21.41 -2.82
N GLY A 208 7.19 -20.22 -2.23
CA GLY A 208 7.29 -20.00 -0.78
C GLY A 208 8.70 -20.18 -0.23
N ASN A 209 9.74 -20.27 -1.07
CA ASN A 209 11.12 -20.30 -0.60
C ASN A 209 11.56 -18.90 -0.19
N LEU A 210 12.34 -18.82 0.89
CA LEU A 210 12.92 -17.57 1.34
C LEU A 210 13.91 -17.03 0.29
N TYR A 211 13.58 -15.89 -0.29
CA TYR A 211 14.39 -15.19 -1.28
C TYR A 211 15.38 -14.22 -0.60
N GLU A 212 14.88 -13.39 0.32
CA GLU A 212 15.70 -12.50 1.14
C GLU A 212 15.17 -12.49 2.57
N ASN A 213 16.08 -12.56 3.54
CA ASN A 213 15.73 -12.70 4.95
C ASN A 213 15.87 -11.42 5.75
N HIS A 214 16.31 -10.33 5.14
CA HIS A 214 16.49 -9.03 5.75
C HIS A 214 16.62 -7.95 4.66
N ALA A 215 15.49 -7.49 4.15
CA ALA A 215 15.40 -6.30 3.31
C ALA A 215 14.75 -5.14 4.07
N ASP A 216 14.89 -3.92 3.55
CA ASP A 216 14.28 -2.75 4.16
C ASP A 216 13.72 -1.76 3.13
N PHE A 217 12.65 -1.06 3.52
CA PHE A 217 12.20 0.16 2.85
C PHE A 217 12.64 1.37 3.68
N ASN A 218 13.12 2.41 3.00
CA ASN A 218 13.42 3.71 3.61
C ASN A 218 13.08 4.85 2.64
N VAL A 219 12.00 5.58 2.89
CA VAL A 219 11.48 6.57 1.94
C VAL A 219 11.10 7.89 2.59
N ASP A 220 11.22 8.97 1.82
CA ASP A 220 10.65 10.27 2.14
C ASP A 220 9.25 10.37 1.52
N LEU A 221 8.33 10.98 2.26
CA LEU A 221 6.93 11.19 1.86
C LEU A 221 6.67 12.68 1.67
N THR A 222 6.14 13.05 0.51
CA THR A 222 5.72 14.43 0.22
C THR A 222 4.21 14.45 -0.03
N PRO A 223 3.42 15.23 0.74
CA PRO A 223 1.97 15.31 0.53
C PRO A 223 1.63 15.72 -0.91
N VAL A 224 0.75 14.95 -1.53
CA VAL A 224 0.13 15.29 -2.82
C VAL A 224 -1.25 15.87 -2.51
N PRO A 225 -1.56 17.10 -2.95
CA PRO A 225 -2.89 17.66 -2.75
C PRO A 225 -3.94 16.73 -3.36
N THR A 226 -4.79 16.14 -2.52
CA THR A 226 -5.97 15.43 -3.00
C THR A 226 -6.87 16.44 -3.69
N PRO A 227 -7.35 16.18 -4.93
CA PRO A 227 -8.32 17.05 -5.57
C PRO A 227 -9.51 17.16 -4.61
N ALA A 228 -9.88 18.39 -4.23
CA ALA A 228 -11.02 18.59 -3.35
C ALA A 228 -12.22 17.82 -3.92
N ALA A 229 -12.77 16.89 -3.13
CA ALA A 229 -13.85 16.00 -3.52
C ALA A 229 -15.09 16.72 -4.10
N GLY A 230 -15.17 18.05 -3.93
CA GLY A 230 -16.23 18.92 -4.45
C GLY A 230 -16.13 19.37 -5.92
N LEU A 231 -15.06 19.06 -6.68
CA LEU A 231 -14.94 19.55 -8.08
C LEU A 231 -15.18 18.49 -9.17
N ALA A 232 -15.19 17.20 -8.84
CA ALA A 232 -15.45 16.14 -9.82
C ALA A 232 -16.88 16.18 -10.41
N TRP A 233 -17.85 16.74 -9.69
CA TRP A 233 -19.23 16.87 -10.15
C TRP A 233 -19.49 18.08 -11.06
N LEU A 234 -18.61 19.08 -11.08
CA LEU A 234 -18.81 20.28 -11.90
C LEU A 234 -18.51 20.05 -13.39
N PHE A 235 -17.74 19.00 -13.74
CA PHE A 235 -17.41 18.70 -15.13
C PHE A 235 -18.31 17.63 -15.79
N THR A 236 -19.04 16.83 -15.01
CA THR A 236 -20.01 15.85 -15.57
C THR A 236 -21.40 16.46 -15.79
N GLY A 237 -21.79 17.51 -15.05
CA GLY A 237 -23.08 18.20 -15.23
C GLY A 237 -23.18 19.11 -16.46
N GLY A 238 -22.06 19.66 -16.94
CA GLY A 238 -22.06 20.62 -18.06
C GLY A 238 -22.38 20.00 -19.43
N ALA A 239 -21.98 18.73 -19.65
CA ALA A 239 -22.24 18.04 -20.91
C ALA A 239 -23.70 17.54 -21.04
N ALA A 240 -24.35 17.22 -19.91
CA ALA A 240 -25.74 16.76 -19.91
C ALA A 240 -26.73 17.88 -20.23
N ILE A 241 -26.46 19.12 -19.79
CA ILE A 241 -27.34 20.28 -20.09
C ILE A 241 -27.19 20.72 -21.56
N ALA A 242 -26.01 20.56 -22.17
CA ALA A 242 -25.78 20.91 -23.57
C ALA A 242 -26.48 19.96 -24.56
N ARG A 243 -26.63 18.67 -24.23
CA ARG A 243 -27.35 17.71 -25.10
C ARG A 243 -28.86 17.93 -25.12
N LYS A 244 -29.47 18.36 -24.01
CA LYS A 244 -30.92 18.59 -23.96
C LYS A 244 -31.36 19.76 -24.86
N ARG A 245 -30.55 20.82 -24.99
CA ARG A 245 -30.83 21.99 -25.85
C ARG A 245 -30.60 21.79 -27.35
N LYS A 246 -30.05 20.64 -27.77
CA LYS A 246 -29.93 20.30 -29.19
C LYS A 246 -31.12 19.48 -29.67
N GLN A 247 -31.60 18.56 -28.83
CA GLN A 247 -32.72 17.68 -29.17
C GLN A 247 -34.07 18.41 -29.26
N GLU A 248 -34.26 19.52 -28.53
CA GLU A 248 -35.48 20.35 -28.64
C GLU A 248 -35.51 21.23 -29.91
N ARG A 249 -34.35 21.55 -30.49
CA ARG A 249 -34.28 22.34 -31.75
C ARG A 249 -34.51 21.52 -33.01
N ASP A 250 -34.18 20.23 -32.97
CA ASP A 250 -34.31 19.34 -34.12
C ASP A 250 -35.72 18.72 -34.23
N ASN A 251 -36.60 18.96 -33.25
CA ASN A 251 -38.01 18.52 -33.25
C ASN A 251 -39.01 19.61 -33.68
N GLU A 252 -38.53 20.81 -34.03
CA GLU A 252 -39.35 21.95 -34.49
C GLU A 252 -39.16 22.28 -35.99
N SER A 253 -38.47 21.43 -36.76
CA SER A 253 -38.28 21.55 -38.23
C SER A 253 -38.79 20.31 -38.95
#